data_AF-A0A1D2MRN2-F1
#
_entry.id   AF-A0A1D2MRN2-F1
#
_cell.length_a   1.000
_cell.length_b   1.000
_cell.length_c   1.000
_cell.angle_alpha   90.00
_cell.angle_beta   90.00
_cell.angle_gamma   90.00
#
_symmetry.space_group_name_H-M   'P 1'
#
loop_
_entity.id
_entity.type
_entity.pdbx_description
1 polymer ?
#
loop_
_entity_poly.entity_id
_entity_poly.type
_entity_poly.pdbx_seq_one_letter_code
_entity_poly.pdbx_strand_id
1 'polypeptide(L)'
;MEDYYEEYEDYEIGDISEESLIYDTSPFGADISAKSVYDECMEPTVYSAVDQVIWLLFSCLLFRILTQLGNHDVYHSKPLCHFVSFVSGLIGLFSVVGPNALYTSILGVATYWCLVSCAKRSFASSTYKIIVGGLLIYLVAREYYNVLPESWEQVRGVQMIMVMKTLSLSYEIFDGRRKEIPPLLDYVGYMFCPATVVFGPWISFNSYANAFENGRWGIGWGIRVFATSILSVVCLGFSSCWVYWFFAGINLSWVIAMRDALSVRFSHYFVCLMSEVTCTLCGFYSDDGVSVEVTKPWKIEFPRSLVEVVINWNISMHRWLRHHVFRPSKQLGRFRSVLLTFLVSSMLHGMNFNLTMVLLSLGFYTYVEYTLREKLGNIFDACILSRACPPDCRHTYKYPNVGVIAVNLFFGFWAYFHLAYLGIMMDKSQVEDETPSEGFLNFISNGLKRWDDLGYASHWVMAIVSIGNLVI
;
A
#
# COMPACT_ATOMS: atom_id res chain seq x y z
N MET A 1 1.92 -39.17 -49.34
CA MET A 1 0.71 -40.02 -49.42
C MET A 1 0.23 -40.08 -47.99
N GLU A 2 -0.38 -38.99 -47.57
CA GLU A 2 -1.85 -38.82 -47.57
C GLU A 2 -2.44 -39.54 -46.36
N ASP A 3 -3.03 -38.72 -45.50
CA ASP A 3 -4.09 -39.05 -44.56
C ASP A 3 -5.08 -40.06 -45.14
N TYR A 4 -5.67 -40.94 -44.32
CA TYR A 4 -7.13 -41.02 -44.17
C TYR A 4 -7.59 -42.22 -43.28
N TYR A 5 -8.28 -41.92 -42.15
CA TYR A 5 -9.41 -42.63 -41.49
C TYR A 5 -9.15 -44.08 -40.99
N GLU A 6 -9.64 -44.62 -39.88
CA GLU A 6 -10.50 -44.27 -38.73
C GLU A 6 -10.53 -45.60 -37.94
N GLU A 7 -10.35 -45.64 -36.61
CA GLU A 7 -11.13 -46.57 -35.77
C GLU A 7 -11.08 -46.10 -34.31
N TYR A 8 -12.20 -45.52 -33.89
CA TYR A 8 -12.56 -45.26 -32.50
C TYR A 8 -12.98 -46.58 -31.85
N GLU A 9 -12.51 -46.86 -30.63
CA GLU A 9 -13.33 -47.51 -29.60
C GLU A 9 -12.77 -47.23 -28.20
N ASP A 10 -13.49 -46.35 -27.50
CA ASP A 10 -13.86 -46.35 -26.08
C ASP A 10 -12.90 -46.89 -25.01
N TYR A 11 -12.38 -45.97 -24.20
CA TYR A 11 -12.23 -46.19 -22.77
C TYR A 11 -13.02 -45.11 -22.02
N GLU A 12 -14.19 -45.52 -21.50
CA GLU A 12 -14.89 -44.84 -20.42
C GLU A 12 -13.96 -44.78 -19.20
N ILE A 13 -13.47 -43.58 -18.87
CA ILE A 13 -12.90 -43.30 -17.54
C ILE A 13 -13.86 -42.37 -16.81
N GLY A 14 -14.60 -43.04 -15.92
CA GLY A 14 -15.25 -42.61 -14.69
C GLY A 14 -15.32 -41.11 -14.36
N ASP A 15 -16.56 -40.70 -14.07
CA ASP A 15 -16.89 -39.68 -13.08
C ASP A 15 -15.99 -39.80 -11.83
N ILE A 16 -14.96 -38.97 -11.77
CA ILE A 16 -14.34 -38.54 -10.52
C ILE A 16 -14.45 -37.02 -10.53
N SER A 17 -15.26 -36.51 -9.60
CA SER A 17 -15.41 -35.10 -9.32
C SER A 17 -14.04 -34.41 -9.23
N GLU A 18 -13.75 -33.52 -10.19
CA GLU A 18 -12.70 -32.51 -10.08
C GLU A 18 -13.05 -31.58 -8.93
N GLU A 19 -12.66 -31.98 -7.72
CA GLU A 19 -12.63 -31.11 -6.56
C GLU A 19 -11.51 -30.09 -6.80
N SER A 20 -11.87 -28.81 -6.78
CA SER A 20 -11.05 -27.62 -7.04
C SER A 20 -9.86 -27.51 -6.08
N LEU A 21 -8.81 -28.29 -6.33
CA LEU A 21 -7.58 -28.28 -5.54
C LEU A 21 -6.70 -27.11 -5.98
N ILE A 22 -6.45 -26.18 -5.04
CA ILE A 22 -5.37 -25.21 -5.17
C ILE A 22 -4.06 -26.01 -5.21
N TYR A 23 -3.41 -26.06 -6.37
CA TYR A 23 -2.11 -26.72 -6.50
C TYR A 23 -1.06 -25.95 -5.70
N ASP A 24 -0.22 -26.65 -4.93
CA ASP A 24 0.91 -26.04 -4.24
C ASP A 24 1.95 -25.59 -5.28
N THR A 25 1.90 -24.32 -5.65
CA THR A 25 2.90 -23.67 -6.52
C THR A 25 4.11 -23.16 -5.75
N SER A 26 4.41 -23.75 -4.58
CA SER A 26 5.68 -23.50 -3.92
C SER A 26 6.83 -23.73 -4.93
N PRO A 27 7.74 -22.76 -5.12
CA PRO A 27 8.94 -22.97 -5.94
C PRO A 27 9.86 -24.04 -5.33
N PHE A 28 9.55 -24.47 -4.11
CA PHE A 28 10.28 -25.48 -3.37
C PHE A 28 9.49 -26.79 -3.27
N GLY A 29 10.12 -27.90 -3.64
CA GLY A 29 9.62 -29.24 -3.30
C GLY A 29 9.64 -29.47 -1.78
N ALA A 30 8.83 -30.42 -1.32
CA ALA A 30 8.63 -30.70 0.11
C ALA A 30 9.92 -31.03 0.90
N ASP A 31 11.00 -31.45 0.22
CA ASP A 31 12.25 -31.92 0.83
C ASP A 31 13.45 -30.95 0.69
N ILE A 32 13.21 -29.67 0.36
CA ILE A 32 14.32 -28.72 0.15
C ILE A 32 14.94 -28.28 1.48
N SER A 33 16.28 -28.31 1.53
CA SER A 33 17.04 -27.91 2.71
C SER A 33 17.01 -26.40 2.95
N ALA A 34 17.03 -25.96 4.21
CA ALA A 34 17.11 -24.54 4.55
C ALA A 34 18.34 -23.84 3.95
N LYS A 35 19.44 -24.59 3.74
CA LYS A 35 20.65 -24.09 3.09
C LYS A 35 20.38 -23.81 1.61
N SER A 36 19.70 -24.71 0.91
CA SER A 36 19.31 -24.51 -0.49
C SER A 36 18.40 -23.28 -0.64
N VAL A 37 17.44 -23.07 0.26
CA VAL A 37 16.60 -21.85 0.24
C VAL A 37 17.43 -20.58 0.40
N TYR A 38 18.45 -20.61 1.25
CA TYR A 38 19.35 -19.48 1.41
C TYR A 38 20.17 -19.22 0.14
N ASP A 39 20.87 -20.24 -0.35
CA ASP A 39 21.79 -20.15 -1.49
C ASP A 39 21.04 -19.84 -2.81
N GLU A 40 19.87 -20.44 -3.03
CA GLU A 40 19.14 -20.37 -4.32
C GLU A 40 18.09 -19.27 -4.38
N CYS A 41 17.56 -18.80 -3.24
CA CYS A 41 16.51 -17.77 -3.20
C CYS A 41 16.91 -16.54 -2.40
N MET A 42 17.32 -16.70 -1.14
CA MET A 42 17.52 -15.55 -0.25
C MET A 42 18.70 -14.68 -0.68
N GLU A 43 19.86 -15.27 -0.92
CA GLU A 43 21.06 -14.54 -1.35
C GLU A 43 20.84 -13.73 -2.64
N PRO A 44 20.37 -14.31 -3.76
CA PRO A 44 20.14 -13.54 -4.99
C PRO A 44 19.04 -12.49 -4.82
N THR A 45 17.97 -12.78 -4.06
CA THR A 45 16.90 -11.80 -3.79
C THR A 45 17.42 -10.59 -3.02
N VAL A 46 18.20 -10.82 -1.96
CA VAL A 46 18.79 -9.74 -1.16
C VAL A 46 19.81 -8.95 -1.96
N TYR A 47 20.67 -9.62 -2.73
CA TYR A 47 21.66 -8.95 -3.58
C TYR A 47 20.99 -8.03 -4.60
N SER A 48 19.98 -8.53 -5.32
CA SER A 48 19.20 -7.75 -6.29
C SER A 48 18.51 -6.55 -5.64
N ALA A 49 17.88 -6.75 -4.48
CA ALA A 49 17.21 -5.67 -3.78
C ALA A 49 18.18 -4.59 -3.30
N VAL A 50 19.35 -4.97 -2.77
CA VAL A 50 20.38 -4.03 -2.33
C VAL A 50 20.93 -3.24 -3.52
N ASP A 51 21.25 -3.91 -4.63
CA ASP A 51 21.77 -3.26 -5.84
C ASP A 51 20.80 -2.20 -6.39
N GLN A 52 19.50 -2.50 -6.38
CA GLN A 52 18.46 -1.56 -6.82
C GLN A 52 18.32 -0.33 -5.90
N VAL A 53 18.41 -0.50 -4.58
CA VAL A 53 18.12 0.58 -3.62
C VAL A 53 19.34 1.38 -3.16
N ILE A 54 20.56 0.85 -3.30
CA ILE A 54 21.76 1.46 -2.71
C ILE A 54 22.02 2.88 -3.22
N TRP A 55 21.80 3.13 -4.51
CA TRP A 55 21.95 4.46 -5.11
C TRP A 55 20.89 5.46 -4.66
N LEU A 56 19.67 4.98 -4.37
CA LEU A 56 18.64 5.81 -3.77
C LEU A 56 19.01 6.19 -2.32
N LEU A 57 19.54 5.24 -1.53
CA LEU A 57 19.99 5.50 -0.17
C LEU A 57 21.18 6.48 -0.16
N PHE A 58 22.11 6.31 -1.09
CA PHE A 58 23.22 7.26 -1.29
C PHE A 58 22.70 8.66 -1.65
N SER A 59 21.72 8.75 -2.56
CA SER A 59 21.08 10.01 -2.91
C SER A 59 20.40 10.68 -1.70
N CYS A 60 19.70 9.92 -0.87
CA CYS A 60 19.08 10.41 0.36
C CYS A 60 20.12 10.98 1.34
N LEU A 61 21.24 10.28 1.51
CA LEU A 61 22.33 10.71 2.38
C LEU A 61 23.02 11.97 1.82
N LEU A 62 23.31 11.99 0.51
CA LEU A 62 23.89 13.14 -0.18
C LEU A 62 23.00 14.38 -0.05
N PHE A 63 21.70 14.23 -0.28
CA PHE A 63 20.70 15.27 -0.05
C PHE A 63 20.83 15.87 1.34
N ARG A 64 20.90 15.01 2.36
CA ARG A 64 20.98 15.48 3.74
C ARG A 64 22.30 16.15 4.08
N ILE A 65 23.44 15.60 3.61
CA ILE A 65 24.76 16.22 3.79
C ILE A 65 24.77 17.62 3.18
N LEU A 66 24.32 17.75 1.93
CA LEU A 66 24.34 19.01 1.19
C LEU A 66 23.38 20.06 1.76
N THR A 67 22.23 19.64 2.31
CA THR A 67 21.24 20.57 2.87
C THR A 67 21.49 20.94 4.33
N GLN A 68 22.17 20.10 5.11
CA GLN A 68 22.34 20.31 6.56
C GLN A 68 23.79 20.56 7.03
N LEU A 69 24.81 20.08 6.31
CA LEU A 69 26.23 20.25 6.71
C LEU A 69 26.95 21.38 5.95
N GLY A 70 26.27 22.03 4.99
CA GLY A 70 26.79 23.20 4.30
C GLY A 70 26.87 24.43 5.22
N ASN A 71 27.82 25.35 4.94
CA ASN A 71 28.01 26.58 5.73
C ASN A 71 26.68 27.32 5.97
N HIS A 72 26.45 27.65 7.25
CA HIS A 72 25.21 28.21 7.81
C HIS A 72 24.72 29.49 7.09
N ASP A 73 25.63 30.22 6.42
CA ASP A 73 25.33 31.47 5.70
C ASP A 73 25.05 31.31 4.19
N VAL A 74 25.47 30.20 3.56
CA VAL A 74 25.38 30.00 2.09
C VAL A 74 24.26 29.01 1.71
N TYR A 75 24.10 27.93 2.50
CA TYR A 75 23.13 26.87 2.22
C TYR A 75 21.74 27.12 2.80
N HIS A 76 21.56 28.15 3.61
CA HIS A 76 20.23 28.59 4.08
C HIS A 76 19.43 29.37 3.03
N SER A 77 19.97 29.59 1.83
CA SER A 77 19.14 30.05 0.72
C SER A 77 18.17 28.92 0.33
N LYS A 78 16.90 29.04 0.78
CA LYS A 78 15.82 28.07 0.51
C LYS A 78 15.80 27.54 -0.94
N PRO A 79 16.06 28.35 -1.99
CA PRO A 79 16.15 27.86 -3.37
C PRO A 79 17.21 26.78 -3.61
N LEU A 80 18.39 26.88 -3.00
CA LEU A 80 19.47 25.90 -3.19
C LEU A 80 19.10 24.55 -2.59
N CYS A 81 18.45 24.52 -1.42
CA CYS A 81 17.96 23.29 -0.80
C CYS A 81 16.92 22.58 -1.70
N HIS A 82 16.01 23.35 -2.30
CA HIS A 82 15.03 22.80 -3.26
C HIS A 82 15.70 22.26 -4.52
N PHE A 83 16.72 22.95 -5.04
CA PHE A 83 17.51 22.47 -6.18
C PHE A 83 18.25 21.17 -5.87
N VAL A 84 18.92 21.09 -4.71
CA VAL A 84 19.59 19.87 -4.23
C VAL A 84 18.59 18.74 -4.09
N SER A 85 17.41 19.00 -3.50
CA SER A 85 16.30 18.03 -3.41
C SER A 85 15.90 17.50 -4.77
N PHE A 86 15.68 18.39 -5.74
CA PHE A 86 15.29 18.02 -7.10
C PHE A 86 16.34 17.15 -7.80
N VAL A 87 17.61 17.57 -7.80
CA VAL A 87 18.69 16.85 -8.48
C VAL A 87 18.94 15.49 -7.82
N SER A 88 19.06 15.44 -6.50
CA SER A 88 19.27 14.19 -5.77
C SER A 88 18.13 13.20 -6.01
N GLY A 89 16.87 13.62 -5.88
CA GLY A 89 15.76 12.70 -6.10
C GLY A 89 15.56 12.32 -7.57
N LEU A 90 15.97 13.15 -8.54
CA LEU A 90 15.99 12.74 -9.94
C LEU A 90 17.04 11.63 -10.19
N ILE A 91 18.23 11.75 -9.59
CA ILE A 91 19.26 10.71 -9.63
C ILE A 91 18.73 9.42 -8.98
N GLY A 92 18.13 9.52 -7.79
CA GLY A 92 17.58 8.36 -7.08
C GLY A 92 16.38 7.73 -7.79
N LEU A 93 15.58 8.52 -8.50
CA LEU A 93 14.50 8.01 -9.34
C LEU A 93 15.07 7.25 -10.55
N PHE A 94 16.01 7.86 -11.28
CA PHE A 94 16.62 7.23 -12.45
C PHE A 94 17.38 5.95 -12.09
N SER A 95 18.01 5.87 -10.91
CA SER A 95 18.70 4.66 -10.49
C SER A 95 17.77 3.47 -10.24
N VAL A 96 16.52 3.70 -9.83
CA VAL A 96 15.56 2.61 -9.53
C VAL A 96 14.71 2.24 -10.73
N VAL A 97 14.15 3.23 -11.44
CA VAL A 97 13.21 2.97 -12.56
C VAL A 97 13.83 3.19 -13.95
N GLY A 98 15.13 3.49 -14.01
CA GLY A 98 15.86 3.67 -15.27
C GLY A 98 15.23 4.74 -16.17
N PRO A 99 15.18 4.51 -17.51
CA PRO A 99 14.59 5.44 -18.47
C PRO A 99 13.11 5.77 -18.21
N ASN A 100 12.38 4.90 -17.50
CA ASN A 100 10.96 5.13 -17.17
C ASN A 100 10.76 6.33 -16.24
N ALA A 101 11.84 6.83 -15.60
CA ALA A 101 11.84 8.09 -14.85
C ALA A 101 11.35 9.29 -15.68
N LEU A 102 11.48 9.25 -17.02
CA LEU A 102 10.99 10.30 -17.91
C LEU A 102 9.47 10.47 -17.82
N TYR A 103 8.69 9.38 -17.73
CA TYR A 103 7.23 9.46 -17.61
C TYR A 103 6.80 10.20 -16.35
N THR A 104 7.45 9.88 -15.23
CA THR A 104 7.24 10.56 -13.94
C THR A 104 7.67 12.02 -14.02
N SER A 105 8.78 12.31 -14.70
CA SER A 105 9.29 13.67 -14.88
C SER A 105 8.30 14.56 -15.66
N ILE A 106 7.75 14.01 -16.75
CA ILE A 106 6.71 14.67 -17.56
C ILE A 106 5.46 14.93 -16.72
N LEU A 107 5.02 13.96 -15.92
CA LEU A 107 3.87 14.13 -15.03
C LEU A 107 4.10 15.25 -14.00
N GLY A 108 5.30 15.35 -13.43
CA GLY A 108 5.67 16.41 -12.48
C GLY A 108 5.56 17.80 -13.10
N VAL A 109 6.02 17.96 -14.34
CA VAL A 109 5.87 19.23 -15.08
C VAL A 109 4.41 19.49 -15.41
N ALA A 110 3.69 18.50 -15.95
CA ALA A 110 2.28 18.65 -16.34
C ALA A 110 1.36 19.03 -15.16
N THR A 111 1.59 18.44 -13.99
CA THR A 111 0.85 18.74 -12.76
C THR A 111 1.09 20.16 -12.27
N TYR A 112 2.31 20.70 -12.39
CA TYR A 112 2.60 22.11 -12.10
C TYR A 112 1.87 23.05 -13.07
N TRP A 113 1.95 22.78 -14.37
CA TRP A 113 1.24 23.55 -15.38
C TRP A 113 -0.27 23.57 -15.13
N CYS A 114 -0.83 22.41 -14.74
CA CYS A 114 -2.23 22.28 -14.36
C CYS A 114 -2.56 23.19 -13.17
N LEU A 115 -1.78 23.12 -12.08
CA LEU A 115 -1.93 23.95 -10.88
C LEU A 115 -1.93 25.46 -11.22
N VAL A 116 -0.93 25.93 -11.97
CA VAL A 116 -0.78 27.35 -12.31
C VAL A 116 -1.92 27.85 -13.21
N SER A 117 -2.29 27.05 -14.22
CA SER A 117 -3.37 27.41 -15.16
C SER A 117 -4.72 27.49 -14.45
N CYS A 118 -4.92 26.60 -13.48
CA CYS A 118 -6.11 26.52 -12.66
C CYS A 118 -6.23 27.69 -11.69
N ALA A 119 -5.14 28.08 -11.02
CA ALA A 119 -5.13 29.17 -10.05
C ALA A 119 -5.45 30.55 -10.66
N LYS A 120 -5.17 30.76 -11.96
CA LYS A 120 -5.50 32.00 -12.67
C LYS A 120 -7.01 32.20 -12.90
N ARG A 121 -7.83 31.15 -12.74
CA ARG A 121 -9.27 31.24 -12.97
C ARG A 121 -9.99 31.60 -11.67
N SER A 122 -10.82 32.65 -11.69
CA SER A 122 -11.63 33.14 -10.56
C SER A 122 -12.66 32.13 -9.98
N PHE A 123 -12.75 30.92 -10.54
CA PHE A 123 -13.65 29.85 -10.10
C PHE A 123 -12.91 28.81 -9.25
N ALA A 124 -12.48 29.19 -8.05
CA ALA A 124 -11.65 28.34 -7.19
C ALA A 124 -12.28 26.94 -6.89
N SER A 125 -13.60 26.87 -6.68
CA SER A 125 -14.31 25.63 -6.30
C SER A 125 -14.47 24.62 -7.44
N SER A 126 -14.83 25.08 -8.65
CA SER A 126 -14.97 24.20 -9.81
C SER A 126 -13.62 23.70 -10.31
N THR A 127 -12.59 24.54 -10.23
CA THR A 127 -11.24 24.21 -10.71
C THR A 127 -10.58 23.09 -9.89
N TYR A 128 -10.70 23.10 -8.55
CA TYR A 128 -10.17 22.01 -7.71
C TYR A 128 -10.75 20.64 -8.10
N LYS A 129 -12.06 20.56 -8.33
CA LYS A 129 -12.73 19.31 -8.72
C LYS A 129 -12.23 18.79 -10.07
N ILE A 130 -11.91 19.68 -11.01
CA ILE A 130 -11.34 19.34 -12.31
C ILE A 130 -9.94 18.74 -12.16
N ILE A 131 -9.08 19.31 -11.30
CA ILE A 131 -7.74 18.75 -11.03
C ILE A 131 -7.85 17.36 -10.41
N VAL A 132 -8.70 17.21 -9.38
CA VAL A 132 -8.93 15.92 -8.71
C VAL A 132 -9.43 14.88 -9.71
N GLY A 133 -10.50 15.19 -10.45
CA GLY A 133 -11.06 14.27 -11.45
C GLY A 133 -10.05 13.93 -12.54
N GLY A 134 -9.35 14.94 -13.09
CA GLY A 134 -8.38 14.76 -14.16
C GLY A 134 -7.18 13.89 -13.78
N LEU A 135 -6.62 14.06 -12.58
CA LEU A 135 -5.48 13.24 -12.13
C LEU A 135 -5.89 11.82 -11.76
N LEU A 136 -7.07 11.63 -11.18
CA LEU A 136 -7.60 10.28 -10.92
C LEU A 136 -7.93 9.55 -12.23
N ILE A 137 -8.57 10.24 -13.18
CA ILE A 137 -8.84 9.69 -14.53
C ILE A 137 -7.53 9.36 -15.25
N TYR A 138 -6.49 10.19 -15.12
CA TYR A 138 -5.18 9.90 -15.69
C TYR A 138 -4.60 8.58 -15.17
N LEU A 139 -4.62 8.35 -13.84
CA LEU A 139 -4.10 7.11 -13.25
C LEU A 139 -4.91 5.89 -13.73
N VAL A 140 -6.23 6.01 -13.80
CA VAL A 140 -7.12 4.97 -14.33
C VAL A 140 -6.84 4.71 -15.80
N ALA A 141 -6.82 5.75 -16.63
CA ALA A 141 -6.59 5.63 -18.06
C ALA A 141 -5.23 4.95 -18.32
N ARG A 142 -4.20 5.29 -17.56
CA ARG A 142 -2.87 4.67 -17.70
C ARG A 142 -2.86 3.18 -17.39
N GLU A 143 -3.68 2.69 -16.45
CA GLU A 143 -3.81 1.26 -16.16
C GLU A 143 -4.39 0.47 -17.36
N TYR A 144 -5.30 1.07 -18.14
CA TYR A 144 -6.01 0.38 -19.22
C TYR A 144 -5.47 0.64 -20.64
N TYR A 145 -4.82 1.79 -20.88
CA TYR A 145 -4.24 2.14 -22.20
C TYR A 145 -2.81 1.60 -22.41
N ASN A 146 -2.45 0.45 -21.81
CA ASN A 146 -1.09 -0.10 -21.74
C ASN A 146 -0.34 -0.17 -23.09
N VAL A 147 0.49 0.84 -23.39
CA VAL A 147 1.44 0.78 -24.52
C VAL A 147 2.65 -0.11 -24.18
N LEU A 148 2.99 -0.29 -22.89
CA LEU A 148 4.08 -1.16 -22.36
C LEU A 148 3.78 -1.55 -20.88
N PRO A 149 3.21 -2.73 -20.60
CA PRO A 149 2.78 -3.15 -19.25
C PRO A 149 3.89 -3.09 -18.19
N GLU A 150 5.08 -3.61 -18.51
CA GLU A 150 6.23 -3.68 -17.58
C GLU A 150 6.68 -2.28 -17.09
N SER A 151 6.67 -1.31 -18.01
CA SER A 151 7.11 0.06 -17.69
C SER A 151 6.14 0.77 -16.74
N TRP A 152 4.84 0.47 -16.84
CA TRP A 152 3.81 1.07 -16.00
C TRP A 152 3.89 0.56 -14.56
N GLU A 153 4.05 -0.76 -14.38
CA GLU A 153 4.12 -1.36 -13.05
C GLU A 153 5.24 -0.77 -12.19
N GLN A 154 6.41 -0.53 -12.79
CA GLN A 154 7.57 0.06 -12.12
C GLN A 154 7.32 1.50 -11.63
N VAL A 155 6.55 2.30 -12.39
CA VAL A 155 6.35 3.74 -12.09
C VAL A 155 5.01 4.06 -11.44
N ARG A 156 4.08 3.10 -11.38
CA ARG A 156 2.71 3.29 -10.87
C ARG A 156 2.69 3.87 -9.45
N GLY A 157 3.45 3.27 -8.53
CA GLY A 157 3.54 3.74 -7.14
C GLY A 157 4.12 5.16 -7.03
N VAL A 158 5.15 5.44 -7.82
CA VAL A 158 5.81 6.75 -7.89
C VAL A 158 4.85 7.85 -8.36
N GLN A 159 4.11 7.58 -9.45
CA GLN A 159 3.14 8.53 -9.99
C GLN A 159 1.95 8.73 -9.05
N MET A 160 1.49 7.68 -8.36
CA MET A 160 0.46 7.79 -7.34
C MET A 160 0.85 8.78 -6.24
N ILE A 161 2.07 8.68 -5.69
CA ILE A 161 2.56 9.61 -4.66
C ILE A 161 2.63 11.04 -5.19
N MET A 162 3.10 11.23 -6.42
CA MET A 162 3.16 12.55 -7.07
C MET A 162 1.77 13.17 -7.26
N VAL A 163 0.78 12.37 -7.66
CA VAL A 163 -0.62 12.81 -7.74
C VAL A 163 -1.13 13.17 -6.34
N MET A 164 -0.92 12.35 -5.32
CA MET A 164 -1.34 12.66 -3.95
C MET A 164 -0.73 13.98 -3.44
N LYS A 165 0.56 14.21 -3.68
CA LYS A 165 1.25 15.47 -3.34
C LYS A 165 0.63 16.66 -4.06
N THR A 166 0.34 16.53 -5.36
CA THR A 166 -0.28 17.56 -6.19
C THR A 166 -1.69 17.89 -5.70
N LEU A 167 -2.51 16.87 -5.45
CA LEU A 167 -3.87 17.04 -4.92
C LEU A 167 -3.86 17.71 -3.54
N SER A 168 -2.87 17.40 -2.70
CA SER A 168 -2.72 18.03 -1.38
C SER A 168 -2.42 19.51 -1.50
N LEU A 169 -1.46 19.90 -2.36
CA LEU A 169 -1.17 21.30 -2.65
C LEU A 169 -2.39 22.02 -3.24
N SER A 170 -3.10 21.35 -4.15
CA SER A 170 -4.31 21.89 -4.79
C SER A 170 -5.38 22.18 -3.74
N TYR A 171 -5.56 21.27 -2.79
CA TYR A 171 -6.51 21.41 -1.70
C TYR A 171 -6.12 22.51 -0.70
N GLU A 172 -4.84 22.63 -0.33
CA GLU A 172 -4.36 23.70 0.55
C GLU A 172 -4.56 25.10 -0.03
N ILE A 173 -4.36 25.25 -1.34
CA ILE A 173 -4.59 26.50 -2.07
C ILE A 173 -6.09 26.80 -2.11
N PHE A 174 -6.92 25.81 -2.44
CA PHE A 174 -8.36 25.96 -2.51
C PHE A 174 -9.00 26.33 -1.15
N ASP A 175 -8.56 25.68 -0.07
CA ASP A 175 -9.04 25.88 1.30
C ASP A 175 -8.51 27.20 1.92
N GLY A 176 -7.69 27.96 1.19
CA GLY A 176 -7.11 29.24 1.65
C GLY A 176 -6.02 29.11 2.70
N ARG A 177 -5.63 27.88 3.08
CA ARG A 177 -4.50 27.62 4.01
C ARG A 177 -3.17 28.02 3.40
N ARG A 178 -3.06 28.00 2.08
CA ARG A 178 -1.91 28.50 1.32
C ARG A 178 -2.38 29.58 0.35
N LYS A 179 -1.85 30.80 0.50
CA LYS A 179 -2.25 31.95 -0.33
C LYS A 179 -1.59 31.96 -1.72
N GLU A 180 -0.39 31.40 -1.83
CA GLU A 180 0.42 31.47 -3.05
C GLU A 180 0.84 30.07 -3.51
N ILE A 181 0.90 29.89 -4.83
CA ILE A 181 1.43 28.66 -5.42
C ILE A 181 2.95 28.64 -5.16
N PRO A 182 3.51 27.51 -4.70
CA PRO A 182 4.96 27.39 -4.59
C PRO A 182 5.65 27.71 -5.93
N PRO A 183 6.76 28.47 -5.93
CA PRO A 183 7.58 28.63 -7.12
C PRO A 183 7.96 27.29 -7.74
N LEU A 184 8.26 27.29 -9.03
CA LEU A 184 8.58 26.06 -9.78
C LEU A 184 9.67 25.23 -9.08
N LEU A 185 10.72 25.89 -8.57
CA LEU A 185 11.84 25.22 -7.92
C LEU A 185 11.42 24.50 -6.63
N ASP A 186 10.66 25.17 -5.76
CA ASP A 186 10.12 24.60 -4.52
C ASP A 186 9.18 23.43 -4.82
N TYR A 187 8.37 23.57 -5.87
CA TYR A 187 7.45 22.54 -6.32
C TYR A 187 8.21 21.28 -6.81
N VAL A 188 9.17 21.43 -7.72
CA VAL A 188 9.92 20.27 -8.24
C VAL A 188 10.81 19.67 -7.17
N GLY A 189 11.39 20.48 -6.27
CA GLY A 189 12.13 19.99 -5.11
C GLY A 189 11.26 19.11 -4.21
N TYR A 190 10.01 19.50 -3.95
CA TYR A 190 9.05 18.72 -3.17
C TYR A 190 8.58 17.45 -3.89
N MET A 191 8.27 17.54 -5.18
CA MET A 191 7.79 16.40 -5.96
C MET A 191 8.85 15.31 -6.07
N PHE A 192 10.08 15.70 -6.41
CA PHE A 192 11.23 14.83 -6.57
C PHE A 192 12.09 14.78 -5.30
N CYS A 193 11.50 14.94 -4.11
CA CYS A 193 12.27 14.76 -2.88
C CYS A 193 12.78 13.30 -2.78
N PRO A 194 14.09 13.04 -2.63
CA PRO A 194 14.66 11.68 -2.64
C PRO A 194 14.04 10.76 -1.59
N ALA A 195 13.66 11.32 -0.44
CA ALA A 195 12.97 10.58 0.62
C ALA A 195 11.67 9.91 0.15
N THR A 196 10.93 10.54 -0.76
CA THR A 196 9.52 10.25 -1.07
C THR A 196 9.21 10.00 -2.53
N VAL A 197 10.21 10.07 -3.41
CA VAL A 197 10.00 9.91 -4.85
C VAL A 197 9.79 8.45 -5.25
N VAL A 198 10.54 7.50 -4.65
CA VAL A 198 10.41 6.06 -4.98
C VAL A 198 9.55 5.32 -3.95
N PHE A 199 10.09 5.07 -2.75
CA PHE A 199 9.42 4.28 -1.71
C PHE A 199 8.70 5.11 -0.66
N GLY A 200 9.04 6.40 -0.52
CA GLY A 200 8.63 7.17 0.64
C GLY A 200 7.12 7.45 0.70
N PRO A 201 6.59 7.73 1.90
CA PRO A 201 5.18 7.99 2.07
C PRO A 201 4.80 9.35 1.48
N TRP A 202 3.49 9.58 1.34
CA TRP A 202 3.00 10.94 1.22
C TRP A 202 3.36 11.76 2.46
N ILE A 203 3.97 12.92 2.24
CA ILE A 203 4.25 13.95 3.24
C ILE A 203 3.67 15.28 2.77
N SER A 204 3.33 16.18 3.70
CA SER A 204 2.86 17.52 3.35
C SER A 204 4.02 18.40 2.86
N PHE A 205 3.71 19.45 2.08
CA PHE A 205 4.71 20.43 1.66
C PHE A 205 5.37 21.14 2.86
N ASN A 206 4.62 21.39 3.94
CA ASN A 206 5.18 22.01 5.14
C ASN A 206 6.16 21.07 5.85
N SER A 207 5.84 19.77 5.94
CA SER A 207 6.77 18.76 6.48
C SER A 207 8.05 18.66 5.65
N TYR A 208 7.94 18.79 4.32
CA TYR A 208 9.08 18.89 3.40
C TYR A 208 9.94 20.12 3.67
N ALA A 209 9.34 21.31 3.75
CA ALA A 209 10.08 22.54 4.02
C ALA A 209 10.79 22.50 5.39
N ASN A 210 10.14 21.93 6.42
CA ASN A 210 10.72 21.82 7.76
C ASN A 210 11.89 20.83 7.84
N ALA A 211 12.05 19.92 6.88
CA ALA A 211 13.15 18.96 6.88
C ALA A 211 14.52 19.62 6.73
N PHE A 212 14.57 20.79 6.08
CA PHE A 212 15.81 21.56 5.93
C PHE A 212 16.33 22.13 7.25
N GLU A 213 15.45 22.33 8.23
CA GLU A 213 15.79 22.95 9.51
C GLU A 213 16.09 21.91 10.62
N ASN A 214 15.76 20.63 10.39
CA ASN A 214 15.84 19.56 11.40
C ASN A 214 17.18 18.77 11.37
N GLY A 215 18.22 19.27 12.03
CA GLY A 215 19.57 18.69 12.02
C GLY A 215 19.89 17.63 13.10
N ARG A 216 19.31 16.42 13.04
CA ARG A 216 19.61 15.34 14.02
C ARG A 216 20.62 14.29 13.54
N TRP A 217 21.92 14.55 13.72
CA TRP A 217 23.02 13.63 13.32
C TRP A 217 23.57 12.78 14.49
N GLY A 218 22.70 12.16 15.28
CA GLY A 218 23.12 11.38 16.45
C GLY A 218 23.45 9.91 16.16
N ILE A 219 24.15 9.24 17.08
CA ILE A 219 24.38 7.78 17.03
C ILE A 219 23.05 7.02 16.97
N GLY A 220 22.04 7.47 17.72
CA GLY A 220 20.71 6.88 17.70
C GLY A 220 20.03 6.94 16.33
N TRP A 221 20.32 7.96 15.52
CA TRP A 221 19.85 8.02 14.13
C TRP A 221 20.51 6.94 13.26
N GLY A 222 21.84 6.77 13.37
CA GLY A 222 22.58 5.77 12.62
C GLY A 222 22.16 4.33 12.97
N ILE A 223 22.03 4.03 14.27
CA ILE A 223 21.52 2.73 14.76
C ILE A 223 20.14 2.46 14.19
N ARG A 224 19.27 3.48 14.17
CA ARG A 224 17.91 3.33 13.65
C ARG A 224 17.89 3.02 12.16
N VAL A 225 18.60 3.82 11.35
CA VAL A 225 18.70 3.60 9.90
C VAL A 225 19.18 2.18 9.63
N PHE A 226 20.23 1.73 10.32
CA PHE A 226 20.76 0.38 10.17
C PHE A 226 19.75 -0.71 10.59
N ALA A 227 19.14 -0.58 11.78
CA ALA A 227 18.19 -1.56 12.28
C ALA A 227 16.93 -1.68 11.41
N THR A 228 16.37 -0.55 10.96
CA THR A 228 15.20 -0.53 10.07
C THR A 228 15.55 -1.09 8.70
N SER A 229 16.74 -0.79 8.15
CA SER A 229 17.21 -1.40 6.90
C SER A 229 17.35 -2.92 7.00
N ILE A 230 17.93 -3.45 8.09
CA ILE A 230 18.01 -4.90 8.31
C ILE A 230 16.62 -5.51 8.37
N LEU A 231 15.73 -4.93 9.19
CA LEU A 231 14.37 -5.44 9.33
C LEU A 231 13.62 -5.45 7.99
N SER A 232 13.81 -4.41 7.17
CA SER A 232 13.27 -4.33 5.82
C SER A 232 13.71 -5.53 4.96
N VAL A 233 15.02 -5.79 4.90
CA VAL A 233 15.59 -6.89 4.10
C VAL A 233 15.16 -8.27 4.63
N VAL A 234 15.06 -8.43 5.96
CA VAL A 234 14.51 -9.65 6.58
C VAL A 234 13.06 -9.87 6.14
N CYS A 235 12.24 -8.82 6.09
CA CYS A 235 10.87 -8.93 5.60
C CYS A 235 10.82 -9.38 4.14
N LEU A 236 11.72 -8.88 3.28
CA LEU A 236 11.80 -9.31 1.88
C LEU A 236 12.20 -10.78 1.75
N GLY A 237 13.26 -11.20 2.46
CA GLY A 237 13.69 -12.61 2.46
C GLY A 237 12.59 -13.54 2.96
N PHE A 238 11.80 -13.09 3.95
CA PHE A 238 10.65 -13.85 4.42
C PHE A 238 9.53 -13.93 3.38
N SER A 239 9.17 -12.80 2.74
CA SER A 239 8.09 -12.78 1.74
C SER A 239 8.38 -13.62 0.51
N SER A 240 9.63 -13.62 0.03
CA SER A 240 9.96 -14.25 -1.25
C SER A 240 10.43 -15.69 -1.10
N CYS A 241 11.05 -16.05 0.04
CA CYS A 241 11.72 -17.34 0.20
C CYS A 241 11.15 -18.13 1.40
N TRP A 242 11.30 -17.60 2.62
CA TRP A 242 11.02 -18.40 3.81
C TRP A 242 9.55 -18.78 3.98
N VAL A 243 8.63 -17.91 3.59
CA VAL A 243 7.19 -18.21 3.68
C VAL A 243 6.82 -19.44 2.85
N TYR A 244 7.37 -19.61 1.65
CA TYR A 244 7.09 -20.78 0.82
C TYR A 244 7.72 -22.05 1.39
N TRP A 245 8.93 -21.95 1.96
CA TRP A 245 9.59 -23.08 2.60
C TRP A 245 8.87 -23.55 3.89
N PHE A 246 8.41 -22.63 4.75
CA PHE A 246 7.72 -22.98 6.00
C PHE A 246 6.41 -23.74 5.78
N PHE A 247 5.75 -23.50 4.65
CA PHE A 247 4.45 -24.09 4.31
C PHE A 247 4.55 -25.10 3.15
N ALA A 248 5.76 -25.49 2.75
CA ALA A 248 5.97 -26.42 1.64
C ALA A 248 5.32 -27.79 1.91
N GLY A 249 4.63 -28.34 0.91
CA GLY A 249 3.98 -29.66 1.00
C GLY A 249 2.66 -29.69 1.76
N ILE A 250 2.14 -28.54 2.21
CA ILE A 250 0.82 -28.45 2.84
C ILE A 250 -0.24 -28.09 1.79
N ASN A 251 -0.92 -29.11 1.29
CA ASN A 251 -1.97 -28.99 0.27
C ASN A 251 -3.36 -28.70 0.88
N LEU A 252 -3.46 -27.64 1.68
CA LEU A 252 -4.74 -27.18 2.23
C LEU A 252 -5.05 -25.78 1.69
N SER A 253 -6.20 -25.61 1.03
CA SER A 253 -6.57 -24.37 0.34
C SER A 253 -6.45 -23.13 1.23
N TRP A 254 -6.89 -23.23 2.50
CA TRP A 254 -6.77 -22.13 3.46
C TRP A 254 -5.34 -21.88 3.94
N VAL A 255 -4.49 -22.91 4.01
CA VAL A 255 -3.07 -22.71 4.38
C VAL A 255 -2.32 -22.04 3.24
N ILE A 256 -2.60 -22.44 2.00
CA ILE A 256 -2.06 -21.79 0.80
C ILE A 256 -2.51 -20.32 0.73
N ALA A 257 -3.81 -20.06 0.91
CA ALA A 257 -4.34 -18.69 0.98
C ALA A 257 -3.66 -17.84 2.07
N MET A 258 -3.41 -18.43 3.24
CA MET A 258 -2.72 -17.77 4.35
C MET A 258 -1.25 -17.47 4.02
N ARG A 259 -0.54 -18.44 3.43
CA ARG A 259 0.86 -18.31 2.98
C ARG A 259 1.01 -17.19 1.97
N ASP A 260 0.18 -17.18 0.93
CA ASP A 260 0.26 -16.20 -0.16
C ASP A 260 -0.18 -14.81 0.33
N ALA A 261 -1.21 -14.73 1.17
CA ALA A 261 -1.56 -13.46 1.80
C ALA A 261 -0.43 -12.95 2.71
N LEU A 262 0.29 -13.84 3.40
CA LEU A 262 1.42 -13.49 4.28
C LEU A 262 2.63 -13.01 3.47
N SER A 263 2.92 -13.63 2.32
CA SER A 263 3.99 -13.18 1.40
C SER A 263 3.75 -11.75 0.93
N VAL A 264 2.52 -11.41 0.55
CA VAL A 264 2.10 -10.05 0.17
C VAL A 264 2.28 -9.05 1.31
N ARG A 265 1.94 -9.43 2.54
CA ARG A 265 2.11 -8.54 3.71
C ARG A 265 3.58 -8.25 4.01
N PHE A 266 4.41 -9.27 3.99
CA PHE A 266 5.84 -9.11 4.29
C PHE A 266 6.59 -8.33 3.20
N SER A 267 6.22 -8.50 1.92
CA SER A 267 6.78 -7.66 0.85
C SER A 267 6.34 -6.20 0.99
N HIS A 268 5.10 -5.95 1.42
CA HIS A 268 4.64 -4.62 1.78
C HIS A 268 5.39 -4.03 2.99
N TYR A 269 5.72 -4.84 4.00
CA TYR A 269 6.56 -4.40 5.13
C TYR A 269 7.96 -4.01 4.68
N PHE A 270 8.58 -4.75 3.75
CA PHE A 270 9.84 -4.33 3.15
C PHE A 270 9.73 -2.94 2.52
N VAL A 271 8.73 -2.70 1.66
CA VAL A 271 8.54 -1.40 1.00
C VAL A 271 8.32 -0.27 2.03
N CYS A 272 7.48 -0.51 3.04
CA CYS A 272 7.20 0.49 4.07
C CYS A 272 8.39 0.76 5.00
N LEU A 273 9.18 -0.24 5.38
CA LEU A 273 10.36 -0.03 6.20
C LEU A 273 11.46 0.67 5.40
N MET A 274 11.62 0.36 4.11
CA MET A 274 12.52 1.10 3.22
C MET A 274 12.08 2.56 3.07
N SER A 275 10.76 2.81 2.99
CA SER A 275 10.14 4.14 3.04
C SER A 275 10.53 4.94 4.29
N GLU A 276 10.56 4.27 5.45
CA GLU A 276 11.00 4.86 6.72
C GLU A 276 12.51 5.13 6.73
N VAL A 277 13.31 4.25 6.13
CA VAL A 277 14.76 4.43 5.97
C VAL A 277 15.06 5.65 5.12
N THR A 278 14.47 5.80 3.93
CA THR A 278 14.71 6.96 3.05
C THR A 278 14.29 8.27 3.71
N CYS A 279 13.16 8.28 4.42
CA CYS A 279 12.70 9.43 5.22
C CYS A 279 13.68 9.77 6.35
N THR A 280 14.08 8.78 7.14
CA THR A 280 15.00 8.97 8.26
C THR A 280 16.38 9.41 7.77
N LEU A 281 16.85 8.86 6.65
CA LEU A 281 18.10 9.27 6.00
C LEU A 281 18.06 10.72 5.55
N CYS A 282 16.93 11.21 5.05
CA CYS A 282 16.76 12.60 4.62
C CYS A 282 16.41 13.58 5.76
N GLY A 283 16.29 13.09 7.01
CA GLY A 283 16.04 13.95 8.18
C GLY A 283 14.56 14.24 8.46
N PHE A 284 13.65 13.43 7.93
CA PHE A 284 12.22 13.50 8.25
C PHE A 284 11.91 12.79 9.55
N TYR A 285 11.14 13.45 10.42
CA TYR A 285 10.67 12.90 11.70
C TYR A 285 9.17 13.17 11.86
N SER A 286 8.48 12.33 12.64
CA SER A 286 7.11 12.60 13.07
C SER A 286 7.07 13.75 14.08
N ASP A 287 5.86 14.25 14.35
CA ASP A 287 5.61 15.28 15.37
C ASP A 287 6.13 14.87 16.76
N ASP A 288 6.13 13.56 17.06
CA ASP A 288 6.68 12.98 18.30
C ASP A 288 8.22 12.93 18.31
N GLY A 289 8.87 13.31 17.21
CA GLY A 289 10.32 13.44 17.09
C GLY A 289 11.07 12.10 17.00
N VAL A 290 10.39 10.97 16.83
CA VAL A 290 11.02 9.64 16.85
C VAL A 290 11.36 9.18 15.42
N SER A 291 10.38 9.18 14.51
CA SER A 291 10.54 8.90 13.07
C SER A 291 9.22 9.01 12.33
N VAL A 292 9.29 9.12 11.02
CA VAL A 292 8.15 8.78 10.16
C VAL A 292 7.85 7.29 10.35
N GLU A 293 6.63 6.96 10.79
CA GLU A 293 6.13 5.58 10.81
C GLU A 293 5.16 5.43 9.63
N VAL A 294 5.44 4.49 8.72
CA VAL A 294 4.62 4.22 7.54
C VAL A 294 3.69 3.04 7.78
N THR A 295 4.16 2.01 8.50
CA THR A 295 3.36 0.83 8.83
C THR A 295 3.63 0.34 10.24
N LYS A 296 2.71 -0.46 10.81
CA LYS A 296 2.90 -1.15 12.10
C LYS A 296 2.60 -2.64 11.95
N PRO A 297 3.60 -3.48 11.63
CA PRO A 297 3.38 -4.90 11.32
C PRO A 297 2.66 -5.65 12.44
N TRP A 298 3.01 -5.39 13.71
CA TRP A 298 2.37 -6.06 14.84
C TRP A 298 0.85 -5.83 14.87
N LYS A 299 0.39 -4.62 14.52
CA LYS A 299 -1.04 -4.26 14.52
C LYS A 299 -1.82 -4.87 13.37
N ILE A 300 -1.11 -5.40 12.37
CA ILE A 300 -1.66 -6.03 11.18
C ILE A 300 -1.70 -7.55 11.37
N GLU A 301 -0.63 -8.15 11.91
CA GLU A 301 -0.57 -9.60 12.17
C GLU A 301 -1.37 -10.01 13.42
N PHE A 302 -1.48 -9.13 14.42
CA PHE A 302 -2.30 -9.34 15.62
C PHE A 302 -3.35 -8.23 15.76
N PRO A 303 -4.31 -8.13 14.82
CA PRO A 303 -5.23 -7.02 14.79
C PRO A 303 -6.30 -7.16 15.87
N ARG A 304 -6.73 -6.04 16.44
CA ARG A 304 -7.99 -6.01 17.20
C ARG A 304 -9.22 -6.04 16.30
N SER A 305 -9.12 -5.42 15.13
CA SER A 305 -10.18 -5.25 14.13
C SER A 305 -9.61 -4.93 12.74
N LEU A 306 -10.42 -5.08 11.69
CA LEU A 306 -10.05 -4.65 10.33
C LEU A 306 -9.84 -3.13 10.26
N VAL A 307 -10.54 -2.35 11.08
CA VAL A 307 -10.31 -0.89 11.18
C VAL A 307 -8.88 -0.61 11.64
N GLU A 308 -8.33 -1.41 12.55
CA GLU A 308 -6.94 -1.27 12.96
C GLU A 308 -5.97 -1.64 11.82
N VAL A 309 -6.25 -2.72 11.08
CA VAL A 309 -5.45 -3.14 9.92
C VAL A 309 -5.36 -2.01 8.89
N VAL A 310 -6.49 -1.45 8.44
CA VAL A 310 -6.49 -0.43 7.37
C VAL A 310 -5.80 0.89 7.76
N ILE A 311 -5.77 1.21 9.05
CA ILE A 311 -5.05 2.40 9.55
C ILE A 311 -3.54 2.14 9.51
N ASN A 312 -3.12 0.96 9.96
CA ASN A 312 -1.71 0.65 10.17
C ASN A 312 -1.04 0.04 8.94
N TRP A 313 -1.81 -0.38 7.92
CA TRP A 313 -1.29 -0.86 6.65
C TRP A 313 -0.38 0.17 5.98
N ASN A 314 -0.89 1.38 5.79
CA ASN A 314 -0.13 2.54 5.31
C ASN A 314 -0.69 3.80 5.99
N ILE A 315 -0.03 4.24 7.05
CA ILE A 315 -0.48 5.32 7.92
C ILE A 315 -0.59 6.64 7.16
N SER A 316 0.36 6.91 6.26
CA SER A 316 0.40 8.16 5.49
C SER A 316 -0.72 8.23 4.45
N MET A 317 -0.97 7.13 3.72
CA MET A 317 -2.11 7.00 2.82
C MET A 317 -3.44 7.12 3.58
N HIS A 318 -3.56 6.44 4.73
CA HIS A 318 -4.75 6.54 5.57
C HIS A 318 -5.01 7.98 6.04
N ARG A 319 -3.97 8.69 6.50
CA ARG A 319 -4.06 10.11 6.91
C ARG A 319 -4.49 10.99 5.75
N TRP A 320 -3.92 10.78 4.56
CA TRP A 320 -4.27 11.49 3.34
C TRP A 320 -5.74 11.29 2.97
N LEU A 321 -6.18 10.04 2.83
CA LEU A 321 -7.56 9.66 2.50
C LEU A 321 -8.55 10.20 3.54
N ARG A 322 -8.20 10.11 4.83
CA ARG A 322 -9.05 10.62 5.90
C ARG A 322 -9.25 12.13 5.80
N HIS A 323 -8.20 12.87 5.48
CA HIS A 323 -8.22 14.33 5.42
C HIS A 323 -8.85 14.86 4.13
N HIS A 324 -8.50 14.29 2.98
CA HIS A 324 -8.92 14.80 1.66
C HIS A 324 -10.21 14.17 1.12
N VAL A 325 -10.59 12.97 1.57
CA VAL A 325 -11.75 12.24 1.03
C VAL A 325 -12.81 12.00 2.11
N PHE A 326 -12.46 11.29 3.19
CA PHE A 326 -13.44 10.86 4.19
C PHE A 326 -14.07 12.05 4.95
N ARG A 327 -13.25 12.95 5.52
CA ARG A 327 -13.75 14.10 6.29
C ARG A 327 -14.65 15.02 5.45
N PRO A 328 -14.26 15.45 4.23
CA PRO A 328 -15.13 16.26 3.37
C PRO A 328 -16.41 15.53 2.94
N SER A 329 -16.37 14.21 2.77
CA SER A 329 -17.54 13.41 2.36
C SER A 329 -18.45 12.99 3.51
N LYS A 330 -18.15 13.35 4.77
CA LYS A 330 -18.96 12.97 5.95
C LYS A 330 -20.44 13.35 5.85
N GLN A 331 -20.74 14.43 5.13
CA GLN A 331 -22.12 14.88 4.88
C GLN A 331 -22.97 13.85 4.12
N LEU A 332 -22.34 12.89 3.42
CA LEU A 332 -23.03 11.82 2.71
C LEU A 332 -23.47 10.66 3.63
N GLY A 333 -23.09 10.69 4.91
CA GLY A 333 -23.32 9.61 5.88
C GLY A 333 -22.16 8.61 5.93
N ARG A 334 -21.96 8.00 7.11
CA ARG A 334 -20.77 7.18 7.43
C ARG A 334 -20.47 6.11 6.39
N PHE A 335 -21.47 5.31 6.01
CA PHE A 335 -21.31 4.23 5.04
C PHE A 335 -20.82 4.73 3.67
N ARG A 336 -21.52 5.73 3.10
CA ARG A 336 -21.18 6.30 1.80
C ARG A 336 -19.80 6.95 1.82
N SER A 337 -19.43 7.61 2.92
CA SER A 337 -18.09 8.18 3.08
C SER A 337 -17.00 7.11 3.11
N VAL A 338 -17.22 5.97 3.79
CA VAL A 338 -16.26 4.85 3.80
C VAL A 338 -16.12 4.27 2.39
N LEU A 339 -17.24 3.95 1.73
CA LEU A 339 -17.22 3.38 0.38
C LEU A 339 -16.52 4.31 -0.63
N LEU A 340 -16.82 5.62 -0.59
CA LEU A 340 -16.15 6.61 -1.42
C LEU A 340 -14.64 6.68 -1.13
N THR A 341 -14.24 6.54 0.14
CA THR A 341 -12.82 6.56 0.52
C THR A 341 -12.06 5.38 -0.09
N PHE A 342 -12.63 4.17 -0.04
CA PHE A 342 -12.03 3.00 -0.65
C PHE A 342 -12.09 3.02 -2.18
N LEU A 343 -13.15 3.60 -2.77
CA LEU A 343 -13.21 3.83 -4.21
C LEU A 343 -12.10 4.75 -4.69
N VAL A 344 -11.91 5.91 -4.03
CA VAL A 344 -10.80 6.82 -4.37
C VAL A 344 -9.44 6.17 -4.13
N SER A 345 -9.31 5.34 -3.09
CA SER A 345 -8.09 4.54 -2.87
C SER A 345 -7.82 3.59 -4.04
N SER A 346 -8.83 2.89 -4.55
CA SER A 346 -8.70 2.02 -5.74
C SER A 346 -8.34 2.83 -6.99
N MET A 347 -8.94 4.01 -7.20
CA MET A 347 -8.61 4.89 -8.33
C MET A 347 -7.17 5.40 -8.29
N LEU A 348 -6.61 5.67 -7.11
CA LEU A 348 -5.19 6.02 -6.95
C LEU A 348 -4.27 4.87 -7.37
N HIS A 349 -4.73 3.64 -7.17
CA HIS A 349 -4.11 2.44 -7.72
C HIS A 349 -4.57 2.16 -9.16
N GLY A 350 -5.10 3.12 -9.92
CA GLY A 350 -5.47 2.93 -11.33
C GLY A 350 -6.68 2.01 -11.58
N MET A 351 -7.42 1.62 -10.53
CA MET A 351 -8.50 0.63 -10.59
C MET A 351 -8.09 -0.74 -11.16
N ASN A 352 -6.86 -1.18 -10.88
CA ASN A 352 -6.49 -2.57 -11.09
C ASN A 352 -7.53 -3.52 -10.49
N PHE A 353 -8.04 -4.48 -11.27
CA PHE A 353 -9.20 -5.29 -10.88
C PHE A 353 -9.01 -6.00 -9.53
N ASN A 354 -7.89 -6.71 -9.36
CA ASN A 354 -7.60 -7.47 -8.14
C ASN A 354 -7.57 -6.58 -6.90
N LEU A 355 -6.77 -5.53 -6.95
CA LEU A 355 -6.69 -4.53 -5.88
C LEU A 355 -8.02 -3.83 -5.61
N THR A 356 -8.80 -3.56 -6.65
CA THR A 356 -10.08 -2.87 -6.53
C THR A 356 -11.11 -3.71 -5.79
N MET A 357 -11.24 -4.99 -6.15
CA MET A 357 -12.14 -5.92 -5.47
C MET A 357 -11.74 -6.08 -3.99
N VAL A 358 -10.44 -6.26 -3.71
CA VAL A 358 -9.93 -6.36 -2.34
C VAL A 358 -10.24 -5.10 -1.53
N LEU A 359 -9.93 -3.91 -2.06
CA LEU A 359 -10.13 -2.64 -1.35
C LEU A 359 -11.61 -2.32 -1.12
N LEU A 360 -12.48 -2.56 -2.10
CA LEU A 360 -13.91 -2.33 -1.96
C LEU A 360 -14.53 -3.30 -0.95
N SER A 361 -14.17 -4.59 -1.00
CA SER A 361 -14.60 -5.58 0.00
C SER A 361 -14.09 -5.20 1.39
N LEU A 362 -12.82 -4.78 1.53
CA LEU A 362 -12.26 -4.32 2.81
C LEU A 362 -13.00 -3.09 3.35
N GLY A 363 -13.39 -2.16 2.47
CA GLY A 363 -14.20 -1.00 2.84
C GLY A 363 -15.59 -1.37 3.35
N PHE A 364 -16.24 -2.33 2.72
CA PHE A 364 -17.50 -2.88 3.22
C PHE A 364 -17.31 -3.61 4.55
N TYR A 365 -16.30 -4.47 4.65
CA TYR A 365 -16.06 -5.31 5.82
C TYR A 365 -15.75 -4.48 7.06
N THR A 366 -14.88 -3.47 6.92
CA THR A 366 -14.54 -2.55 8.02
C THR A 366 -15.75 -1.80 8.54
N TYR A 367 -16.70 -1.41 7.68
CA TYR A 367 -17.93 -0.76 8.10
C TYR A 367 -18.88 -1.70 8.85
N VAL A 368 -19.05 -2.93 8.35
CA VAL A 368 -19.92 -3.94 8.95
C VAL A 368 -19.39 -4.35 10.33
N GLU A 369 -18.08 -4.63 10.45
CA GLU A 369 -17.44 -4.95 11.73
C GLU A 369 -17.54 -3.78 12.71
N TYR A 370 -17.27 -2.55 12.25
CA TYR A 370 -17.41 -1.35 13.07
C TYR A 370 -18.82 -1.23 13.66
N THR A 371 -19.85 -1.40 12.83
CA THR A 371 -21.24 -1.24 13.23
C THR A 371 -21.67 -2.33 14.21
N LEU A 372 -21.30 -3.58 13.93
CA LEU A 372 -21.56 -4.71 14.82
C LEU A 372 -20.97 -4.45 16.21
N ARG A 373 -19.70 -4.06 16.25
CA ARG A 373 -18.98 -3.86 17.52
C ARG A 373 -19.45 -2.64 18.29
N GLU A 374 -19.91 -1.59 17.61
CA GLU A 374 -20.56 -0.44 18.24
C GLU A 374 -21.86 -0.88 18.94
N LYS A 375 -22.69 -1.70 18.29
CA LYS A 375 -23.93 -2.24 18.87
C LYS A 375 -23.65 -3.18 20.05
N LEU A 376 -22.78 -4.16 19.87
CA LEU A 376 -22.42 -5.11 20.93
C LEU A 376 -21.76 -4.41 22.13
N GLY A 377 -20.88 -3.43 21.89
CA GLY A 377 -20.26 -2.65 22.95
C GLY A 377 -21.28 -1.90 23.81
N ASN A 378 -22.33 -1.36 23.18
CA ASN A 378 -23.42 -0.69 23.89
C ASN A 378 -24.36 -1.66 24.62
N ILE A 379 -24.71 -2.80 24.01
CA ILE A 379 -25.62 -3.81 24.60
C ILE A 379 -24.99 -4.44 25.85
N PHE A 380 -23.71 -4.83 25.75
CA PHE A 380 -23.00 -5.49 26.84
C PHE A 380 -22.25 -4.52 27.76
N ASP A 381 -22.33 -3.21 27.50
CA ASP A 381 -21.58 -2.16 28.19
C ASP A 381 -20.10 -2.53 28.40
N ALA A 382 -19.46 -2.94 27.31
CA ALA A 382 -18.15 -3.60 27.32
C ALA A 382 -17.16 -2.96 26.34
N CYS A 383 -15.87 -2.92 26.69
CA CYS A 383 -14.82 -2.36 25.84
C CYS A 383 -14.40 -3.32 24.70
N ILE A 384 -15.35 -3.57 23.79
CA ILE A 384 -15.20 -4.43 22.61
C ILE A 384 -15.35 -3.65 21.29
N LEU A 385 -15.31 -2.31 21.34
CA LEU A 385 -15.29 -1.46 20.15
C LEU A 385 -14.10 -1.81 19.22
N SER A 386 -14.26 -1.49 17.93
CA SER A 386 -13.25 -1.76 16.89
C SER A 386 -11.89 -1.11 17.20
N ARG A 387 -11.89 0.06 17.82
CA ARG A 387 -10.69 0.67 18.43
C ARG A 387 -10.69 0.45 19.93
N ALA A 388 -9.49 0.38 20.52
CA ALA A 388 -9.35 0.42 21.96
C ALA A 388 -10.07 1.66 22.52
N CYS A 389 -10.82 1.48 23.60
CA CYS A 389 -11.56 2.57 24.21
C CYS A 389 -10.57 3.64 24.73
N PRO A 390 -10.97 4.92 24.73
CA PRO A 390 -10.15 5.97 25.34
C PRO A 390 -9.97 5.72 26.85
N PRO A 391 -8.97 6.35 27.50
CA PRO A 391 -8.74 6.21 28.94
C PRO A 391 -10.00 6.52 29.78
N ASP A 392 -10.77 7.54 29.37
CA ASP A 392 -12.01 7.98 30.04
C ASP A 392 -13.25 7.17 29.63
N CYS A 393 -13.07 5.89 29.29
CA CYS A 393 -14.14 5.00 28.87
C CYS A 393 -15.19 4.81 29.98
N ARG A 394 -16.48 4.84 29.62
CA ARG A 394 -17.61 4.69 30.56
C ARG A 394 -18.17 3.27 30.67
N HIS A 395 -17.69 2.33 29.85
CA HIS A 395 -18.16 0.94 29.89
C HIS A 395 -17.89 0.29 31.24
N THR A 396 -18.83 -0.50 31.77
CA THR A 396 -18.65 -1.27 33.00
C THR A 396 -17.58 -2.34 32.84
N TYR A 397 -17.61 -3.11 31.74
CA TYR A 397 -16.63 -4.18 31.50
C TYR A 397 -15.42 -3.66 30.70
N LYS A 398 -14.27 -3.61 31.35
CA LYS A 398 -13.00 -3.13 30.77
C LYS A 398 -11.91 -4.19 30.90
N TYR A 399 -10.80 -4.00 30.17
CA TYR A 399 -9.58 -4.77 30.41
C TYR A 399 -9.15 -4.62 31.90
N PRO A 400 -8.76 -5.69 32.61
CA PRO A 400 -8.44 -7.05 32.13
C PRO A 400 -9.58 -8.09 32.26
N ASN A 401 -10.85 -7.71 32.13
CA ASN A 401 -11.96 -8.67 32.15
C ASN A 401 -11.79 -9.76 31.07
N VAL A 402 -11.86 -11.03 31.47
CA VAL A 402 -11.64 -12.20 30.59
C VAL A 402 -12.60 -12.24 29.42
N GLY A 403 -13.88 -11.90 29.63
CA GLY A 403 -14.87 -11.85 28.55
C GLY A 403 -14.54 -10.79 27.50
N VAL A 404 -14.09 -9.60 27.94
CA VAL A 404 -13.64 -8.53 27.02
C VAL A 404 -12.40 -8.98 26.23
N ILE A 405 -11.45 -9.67 26.87
CA ILE A 405 -10.26 -10.19 26.20
C ILE A 405 -10.67 -11.26 25.17
N ALA A 406 -11.48 -12.25 25.56
CA ALA A 406 -11.94 -13.34 24.71
C ALA A 406 -12.68 -12.83 23.46
N VAL A 407 -13.62 -11.89 23.64
CA VAL A 407 -14.36 -11.30 22.52
C VAL A 407 -13.42 -10.53 21.57
N ASN A 408 -12.48 -9.74 22.11
CA ASN A 408 -11.52 -9.02 21.26
C ASN A 408 -10.57 -9.96 20.52
N LEU A 409 -10.13 -11.06 21.15
CA LEU A 409 -9.33 -12.09 20.50
C LEU A 409 -10.11 -12.79 19.38
N PHE A 410 -11.37 -13.11 19.62
CA PHE A 410 -12.26 -13.67 18.60
C PHE A 410 -12.37 -12.75 17.37
N PHE A 411 -12.66 -11.46 17.59
CA PHE A 411 -12.70 -10.51 16.48
C PHE A 411 -11.34 -10.32 15.79
N GLY A 412 -10.24 -10.44 16.53
CA GLY A 412 -8.90 -10.40 15.95
C GLY A 412 -8.61 -11.58 15.03
N PHE A 413 -8.93 -12.80 15.48
CA PHE A 413 -8.85 -14.00 14.63
C PHE A 413 -9.75 -13.86 13.40
N TRP A 414 -10.96 -13.33 13.59
CA TRP A 414 -11.91 -13.12 12.50
C TRP A 414 -11.41 -12.08 11.47
N ALA A 415 -10.80 -10.99 11.93
CA ALA A 415 -10.14 -10.02 11.05
C ALA A 415 -8.97 -10.64 10.27
N TYR A 416 -8.16 -11.49 10.91
CA TYR A 416 -7.07 -12.20 10.26
C TYR A 416 -7.56 -13.20 9.20
N PHE A 417 -8.65 -13.93 9.49
CA PHE A 417 -9.34 -14.80 8.52
C PHE A 417 -9.77 -14.02 7.26
N HIS A 418 -10.38 -12.84 7.43
CA HIS A 418 -10.74 -11.99 6.30
C HIS A 418 -9.51 -11.49 5.53
N LEU A 419 -8.43 -11.16 6.23
CA LEU A 419 -7.20 -10.68 5.61
C LEU A 419 -6.53 -11.75 4.75
N ALA A 420 -6.54 -13.01 5.19
CA ALA A 420 -6.05 -14.14 4.43
C ALA A 420 -6.90 -14.39 3.17
N TYR A 421 -8.22 -14.41 3.33
CA TYR A 421 -9.14 -14.58 2.23
C TYR A 421 -9.02 -13.47 1.17
N LEU A 422 -8.96 -12.20 1.59
CA LEU A 422 -8.81 -11.09 0.66
C LEU A 422 -7.40 -11.05 0.03
N GLY A 423 -6.38 -11.47 0.78
CA GLY A 423 -4.98 -11.44 0.34
C GLY A 423 -4.65 -12.41 -0.81
N ILE A 424 -5.38 -13.52 -0.98
CA ILE A 424 -5.11 -14.49 -2.07
C ILE A 424 -5.22 -13.86 -3.47
N MET A 425 -6.05 -12.81 -3.62
CA MET A 425 -6.24 -12.12 -4.88
C MET A 425 -5.05 -11.23 -5.26
N MET A 426 -4.17 -10.94 -4.29
CA MET A 426 -3.02 -10.04 -4.44
C MET A 426 -1.74 -10.75 -4.89
N ASP A 427 -1.70 -12.08 -4.87
CA ASP A 427 -0.51 -12.82 -5.30
C ASP A 427 -0.35 -12.76 -6.81
N LYS A 428 0.85 -12.33 -7.25
CA LYS A 428 1.23 -12.15 -8.66
C LYS A 428 1.96 -13.37 -9.23
N SER A 429 2.32 -14.35 -8.40
CA SER A 429 3.15 -15.50 -8.78
C SER A 429 2.64 -16.32 -9.96
N GLN A 430 1.35 -16.23 -10.30
CA GLN A 430 0.72 -16.95 -11.42
C GLN A 430 0.32 -16.06 -12.61
N VAL A 431 0.64 -14.77 -12.59
CA VAL A 431 0.38 -13.87 -13.74
C VAL A 431 1.51 -13.94 -14.77
N GLU A 432 2.68 -14.49 -14.41
CA GLU A 432 3.83 -14.64 -15.32
C GLU A 432 3.60 -15.70 -16.43
N ASP A 433 2.62 -16.60 -16.27
CA ASP A 433 2.26 -17.60 -17.28
C ASP A 433 1.17 -17.12 -18.27
N GLU A 434 0.60 -15.93 -18.08
CA GLU A 434 -0.49 -15.44 -18.95
C GLU A 434 0.06 -14.74 -20.20
N THR A 435 -0.04 -15.44 -21.33
CA THR A 435 0.21 -14.85 -22.65
C THR A 435 -0.64 -13.59 -22.88
N PRO A 436 -0.14 -12.54 -23.56
CA PRO A 436 -0.83 -11.25 -23.76
C PRO A 436 -2.16 -11.33 -24.56
N SER A 437 -2.59 -12.52 -24.97
CA SER A 437 -3.76 -12.77 -25.80
C SER A 437 -5.03 -13.13 -25.03
N GLU A 438 -4.97 -13.33 -23.72
CA GLU A 438 -6.17 -13.62 -22.93
C GLU A 438 -6.94 -12.33 -22.62
N GLY A 439 -8.17 -12.22 -23.13
CA GLY A 439 -8.99 -11.02 -23.00
C GLY A 439 -9.33 -10.66 -21.54
N PHE A 440 -9.67 -9.40 -21.30
CA PHE A 440 -10.03 -8.85 -19.98
C PHE A 440 -11.01 -9.69 -19.15
N LEU A 441 -11.91 -10.43 -19.80
CA LEU A 441 -12.87 -11.32 -19.14
C LEU A 441 -12.23 -12.57 -18.53
N ASN A 442 -11.21 -13.15 -19.17
CA ASN A 442 -10.48 -14.31 -18.63
C ASN A 442 -9.69 -13.89 -17.38
N PHE A 443 -9.02 -12.74 -17.43
CA PHE A 443 -8.32 -12.17 -16.27
C PHE A 443 -9.26 -11.98 -15.06
N ILE A 444 -10.48 -11.45 -15.30
CA ILE A 444 -11.50 -11.34 -14.25
C ILE A 444 -11.91 -12.72 -13.72
N SER A 445 -12.16 -13.67 -14.62
CA SER A 445 -12.58 -15.03 -14.28
C SER A 445 -11.53 -15.73 -13.41
N ASN A 446 -10.25 -15.63 -13.79
CA ASN A 446 -9.13 -16.20 -13.05
C ASN A 446 -8.99 -15.57 -11.65
N GLY A 447 -9.13 -14.24 -11.55
CA GLY A 447 -9.13 -13.54 -10.27
C GLY A 447 -10.26 -13.99 -9.33
N LEU A 448 -11.47 -14.19 -9.87
CA LEU A 448 -12.63 -14.66 -9.10
C LEU A 448 -12.54 -16.14 -8.75
N LYS A 449 -11.90 -16.97 -9.59
CA LYS A 449 -11.69 -18.40 -9.32
C LYS A 449 -11.01 -18.65 -7.98
N ARG A 450 -10.01 -17.84 -7.61
CA ARG A 450 -9.33 -17.95 -6.30
C ARG A 450 -10.25 -17.80 -5.10
N TRP A 451 -11.31 -16.99 -5.23
CA TRP A 451 -12.32 -16.82 -4.20
C TRP A 451 -13.41 -17.88 -4.27
N ASP A 452 -13.68 -18.40 -5.46
CA ASP A 452 -14.55 -19.55 -5.71
C ASP A 452 -13.98 -20.84 -5.09
N ASP A 453 -12.67 -21.07 -5.22
CA ASP A 453 -11.95 -22.19 -4.61
C ASP A 453 -12.05 -22.19 -3.07
N LEU A 454 -12.30 -21.01 -2.46
CA LEU A 454 -12.56 -20.85 -1.02
C LEU A 454 -14.06 -20.74 -0.70
N GLY A 455 -14.93 -21.08 -1.66
CA GLY A 455 -16.39 -21.08 -1.55
C GLY A 455 -17.01 -19.71 -1.24
N TYR A 456 -16.33 -18.62 -1.60
CA TYR A 456 -16.68 -17.25 -1.20
C TYR A 456 -16.94 -17.09 0.31
N ALA A 457 -16.33 -17.93 1.16
CA ALA A 457 -16.72 -18.09 2.56
C ALA A 457 -16.75 -16.77 3.35
N SER A 458 -15.73 -15.94 3.18
CA SER A 458 -15.64 -14.63 3.84
C SER A 458 -16.75 -13.67 3.38
N HIS A 459 -17.10 -13.65 2.09
CA HIS A 459 -18.20 -12.82 1.59
C HIS A 459 -19.55 -13.26 2.17
N TRP A 460 -19.79 -14.58 2.26
CA TRP A 460 -21.00 -15.12 2.89
C TRP A 460 -21.09 -14.76 4.37
N VAL A 461 -19.99 -14.93 5.11
CA VAL A 461 -19.91 -14.54 6.52
C VAL A 461 -20.25 -13.06 6.69
N MET A 462 -19.70 -12.19 5.84
CA MET A 462 -20.00 -10.75 5.91
C MET A 462 -21.42 -10.39 5.47
N ALA A 463 -22.00 -11.12 4.51
CA ALA A 463 -23.39 -10.94 4.13
C ALA A 463 -24.34 -11.27 5.29
N ILE A 464 -24.11 -12.41 5.97
CA ILE A 464 -24.91 -12.84 7.14
C ILE A 464 -24.79 -11.82 8.26
N VAL A 465 -23.58 -11.37 8.60
CA VAL A 465 -23.37 -10.37 9.66
C VAL A 465 -24.00 -9.03 9.28
N SER A 466 -23.94 -8.64 8.00
CA SER A 466 -24.58 -7.41 7.52
C SER A 466 -26.09 -7.45 7.71
N ILE A 467 -26.73 -8.58 7.42
CA ILE A 467 -28.17 -8.79 7.66
C ILE A 467 -28.46 -8.77 9.18
N GLY A 468 -27.65 -9.47 9.98
CA GLY A 468 -27.78 -9.45 11.44
C GLY A 468 -27.66 -8.04 12.02
N ASN A 469 -26.76 -7.23 11.48
CA ASN A 469 -26.61 -5.81 11.84
C ASN A 469 -27.83 -4.95 11.51
N LEU A 470 -28.74 -5.38 10.63
CA LEU A 470 -29.99 -4.65 10.40
C LEU A 470 -31.07 -4.98 11.44
N VAL A 471 -30.94 -6.13 12.11
CA VAL A 471 -31.92 -6.66 13.06
C VAL A 471 -31.58 -6.31 14.51
N ILE A 472 -30.30 -6.38 14.89
CA ILE A 472 -29.75 -5.92 16.18
C ILE A 472 -29.81 -4.39 16.23
#